data_AF-A0A2J7QFW8-F1
#
_entry.id   AF-A0A2J7QFW8-F1
#
_cell.length_a   1.000
_cell.length_b   1.000
_cell.length_c   1.000
_cell.angle_alpha   90.00
_cell.angle_beta   90.00
_cell.angle_gamma   90.00
#
_symmetry.space_group_name_H-M   'P 1'
#
loop_
_entity.id
_entity.type
_entity.pdbx_description
1 polymer ?
#
loop_
_entity_poly.entity_id
_entity_poly.type
_entity_poly.pdbx_seq_one_letter_code
_entity_poly.pdbx_strand_id
1 'polypeptide(L)'
;MIHIDPKSEPAEENRPDRIVITKANALYTTFGSSYCMERFFINRTDCWHKFTILHGRIHDKEFILKLIMDNVYPVELFPVMYKEEGEHTCFLAKRCGSAIEKLCRSRLVINTPSGLPVELEIILAFAHINDILVNVHESIIKVMNKRFNKSTKHLDLSNFHRDPDLRDLVFCPLSQATIFHHVLNAFKSNLPPVKSLNLSHNDICSLKSLEAMWQRQQPLVKVDLRHNMIKHVRDLEVLRQLQVTELLLDQNPLCQHFDSEYSYTSAVRGVLPSLVKLDGVVLGPPNVPRIKRNFVRPLEDTTLADQFVRHFFTLYDGDNRMKLGGMYHGDALFSLSSTYLPAQSTSSTARLTEYTIESRNLLKLSDYSKGFKLLRHGADAILPTICKLPRSEHDPYSFTVDLIHSVAFKIPKPSVGPKVAPGKGQKLSASDKEQMTKVLSHLTEMNVKWSRKCLEESKWNVKKALTMFTELYKISKIPPEAFSTM
;
A
#
# COMPACT_ATOMS: atom_id res chain seq x y z
N MET A 1 -19.27 -35.43 31.04
CA MET A 1 -20.15 -35.03 32.17
C MET A 1 -19.53 -35.59 33.43
N ILE A 2 -18.91 -34.72 34.23
CA ILE A 2 -18.44 -35.08 35.58
C ILE A 2 -19.41 -34.37 36.51
N HIS A 3 -20.17 -35.16 37.28
CA HIS A 3 -21.07 -34.66 38.31
C HIS A 3 -20.22 -34.09 39.44
N ILE A 4 -20.31 -32.78 39.68
CA ILE A 4 -19.83 -32.15 40.90
C ILE A 4 -21.07 -31.89 41.76
N ASP A 5 -21.03 -32.42 42.98
CA ASP A 5 -22.09 -32.35 43.98
C ASP A 5 -22.31 -30.88 44.43
N PRO A 6 -23.53 -30.31 44.40
CA PRO A 6 -23.76 -28.89 44.69
C PRO A 6 -23.87 -28.55 46.19
N LYS A 7 -23.48 -29.45 47.10
CA LYS A 7 -23.62 -29.22 48.55
C LYS A 7 -22.35 -29.56 49.33
N SER A 8 -21.36 -28.71 49.21
CA SER A 8 -20.36 -28.50 50.27
C SER A 8 -19.75 -27.10 50.14
N GLU A 9 -20.57 -26.06 50.24
CA GLU A 9 -20.08 -24.73 50.60
C GLU A 9 -19.79 -24.73 52.10
N PRO A 10 -18.54 -24.50 52.54
CA PRO A 10 -18.32 -24.14 53.94
C PRO A 10 -18.80 -22.70 54.13
N ALA A 11 -19.62 -22.49 55.16
CA ALA A 11 -20.18 -21.20 55.57
C ALA A 11 -19.18 -20.03 55.41
N GLU A 12 -19.63 -18.97 54.74
CA GLU A 12 -18.81 -17.88 54.23
C GLU A 12 -18.42 -16.81 55.27
N GLU A 13 -18.80 -16.95 56.54
CA GLU A 13 -18.49 -15.97 57.58
C GLU A 13 -17.46 -16.50 58.59
N ASN A 14 -16.36 -15.76 58.73
CA ASN A 14 -15.26 -15.93 59.70
C ASN A 14 -14.29 -17.12 59.51
N ARG A 15 -13.40 -17.02 58.50
CA ARG A 15 -12.04 -17.57 58.63
C ARG A 15 -11.07 -16.44 59.05
N PRO A 16 -10.52 -16.45 60.28
CA PRO A 16 -9.67 -15.38 60.82
C PRO A 16 -8.28 -15.25 60.15
N ASP A 17 -7.93 -16.13 59.21
CA ASP A 17 -6.57 -16.22 58.63
C ASP A 17 -6.45 -15.70 57.18
N ARG A 18 -7.51 -15.10 56.60
CA ARG A 18 -7.47 -14.59 55.22
C ARG A 18 -6.96 -13.15 55.19
N ILE A 19 -5.81 -12.94 54.55
CA ILE A 19 -5.27 -11.60 54.31
C ILE A 19 -5.96 -11.02 53.08
N VAL A 20 -6.78 -10.00 53.30
CA VAL A 20 -7.52 -9.30 52.26
C VAL A 20 -6.96 -7.89 52.07
N ILE A 21 -6.59 -7.57 50.84
CA ILE A 21 -6.23 -6.22 50.43
C ILE A 21 -7.47 -5.56 49.82
N THR A 22 -7.86 -4.43 50.39
CA THR A 22 -8.97 -3.60 49.95
C THR A 22 -8.48 -2.18 49.69
N LYS A 23 -9.34 -1.33 49.12
CA LYS A 23 -9.07 0.10 48.92
C LYS A 23 -8.57 0.82 50.17
N ALA A 24 -9.03 0.41 51.36
CA ALA A 24 -8.68 1.05 52.62
C ALA A 24 -7.24 0.75 53.09
N ASN A 25 -6.75 -0.48 52.86
CA ASN A 25 -5.42 -0.90 53.34
C ASN A 25 -4.34 -0.98 52.25
N ALA A 26 -4.71 -0.88 50.97
CA ALA A 26 -3.82 -1.06 49.80
C ALA A 26 -2.50 -0.27 49.85
N LEU A 27 -2.53 1.02 50.22
CA LEU A 27 -1.30 1.84 50.25
C LEU A 27 -0.34 1.42 51.36
N TYR A 28 -0.88 1.02 52.50
CA TYR A 28 -0.09 0.61 53.65
C TYR A 28 0.69 -0.69 53.34
N THR A 29 0.11 -1.58 52.53
CA THR A 29 0.73 -2.83 52.07
C THR A 29 1.99 -2.61 51.21
N THR A 30 2.10 -1.47 50.52
CA THR A 30 3.25 -1.14 49.64
C THR A 30 4.32 -0.26 50.28
N PHE A 31 3.97 0.62 51.24
CA PHE A 31 4.85 1.69 51.73
C PHE A 31 5.17 1.64 53.24
N GLY A 32 4.51 0.79 54.03
CA GLY A 32 4.75 0.70 55.47
C GLY A 32 5.97 -0.15 55.84
N SER A 33 6.82 0.35 56.74
CA SER A 33 7.98 -0.37 57.30
C SER A 33 7.62 -1.50 58.29
N SER A 34 6.33 -1.67 58.63
CA SER A 34 5.87 -2.54 59.74
C SER A 34 5.15 -3.84 59.32
N TYR A 35 4.96 -4.12 58.02
CA TYR A 35 4.11 -5.22 57.55
C TYR A 35 4.86 -6.21 56.63
N CYS A 36 5.69 -7.05 57.24
CA CYS A 36 6.44 -8.12 56.56
C CYS A 36 5.54 -9.26 56.05
N MET A 37 4.35 -9.43 56.62
CA MET A 37 3.52 -10.61 56.42
C MET A 37 2.78 -10.57 55.07
N GLU A 38 2.11 -9.46 54.73
CA GLU A 38 1.42 -9.28 53.46
C GLU A 38 2.39 -9.34 52.29
N ARG A 39 3.56 -8.68 52.40
CA ARG A 39 4.64 -8.77 51.41
C ARG A 39 5.15 -10.20 51.25
N PHE A 40 5.24 -10.96 52.34
CA PHE A 40 5.58 -12.38 52.26
C PHE A 40 4.53 -13.15 51.43
N PHE A 41 3.24 -12.95 51.71
CA PHE A 41 2.17 -13.64 50.98
C PHE A 41 2.04 -13.18 49.51
N ILE A 42 2.23 -11.89 49.20
CA ILE A 42 2.21 -11.36 47.82
C ILE A 42 3.27 -12.05 46.93
N ASN A 43 4.43 -12.38 47.52
CA ASN A 43 5.56 -12.96 46.80
C ASN A 43 5.56 -14.49 46.79
N ARG A 44 4.55 -15.14 47.40
CA ARG A 44 4.41 -16.59 47.33
C ARG A 44 4.14 -17.04 45.90
N THR A 45 4.81 -18.11 45.50
CA THR A 45 4.71 -18.67 44.13
C THR A 45 3.92 -19.97 44.08
N ASP A 46 3.56 -20.49 45.25
CA ASP A 46 2.87 -21.76 45.53
C ASP A 46 1.38 -21.57 45.85
N CYS A 47 0.85 -20.35 45.73
CA CYS A 47 -0.56 -20.06 45.96
C CYS A 47 -1.21 -19.30 44.80
N TRP A 48 -2.52 -19.46 44.72
CA TRP A 48 -3.42 -18.62 43.94
C TRP A 48 -3.90 -17.45 44.79
N HIS A 49 -3.89 -16.25 44.22
CA HIS A 49 -4.56 -15.08 44.78
C HIS A 49 -5.92 -14.93 44.09
N LYS A 50 -6.94 -14.55 44.84
CA LYS A 50 -8.27 -14.27 44.29
C LYS A 50 -8.46 -12.77 44.17
N PHE A 51 -8.82 -12.34 42.97
CA PHE A 51 -9.15 -10.96 42.65
C PHE A 51 -10.66 -10.87 42.48
N THR A 52 -11.32 -10.08 43.31
CA THR A 52 -12.75 -9.80 43.23
C THR A 52 -12.93 -8.40 42.66
N ILE A 53 -13.76 -8.28 41.64
CA ILE A 53 -14.15 -7.04 40.97
C ILE A 53 -15.52 -6.67 41.53
N LEU A 54 -15.57 -5.59 42.30
CA LEU A 54 -16.80 -5.12 42.92
C LEU A 54 -17.77 -4.63 41.85
N HIS A 55 -19.05 -5.00 41.99
CA HIS A 55 -20.09 -4.82 40.97
C HIS A 55 -19.70 -5.23 39.54
N GLY A 56 -18.76 -6.19 39.39
CA GLY A 56 -18.17 -6.52 38.09
C GLY A 56 -19.15 -7.11 37.07
N ARG A 57 -20.32 -7.60 37.50
CA ARG A 57 -21.34 -8.23 36.64
C ARG A 57 -21.92 -7.27 35.59
N ILE A 58 -21.85 -5.97 35.84
CA ILE A 58 -22.31 -4.94 34.90
C ILE A 58 -21.38 -4.78 33.67
N HIS A 59 -20.18 -5.35 33.74
CA HIS A 59 -19.16 -5.22 32.70
C HIS A 59 -19.00 -6.51 31.90
N ASP A 60 -18.71 -6.38 30.60
CA ASP A 60 -18.29 -7.50 29.79
C ASP A 60 -16.96 -8.10 30.30
N LYS A 61 -16.86 -9.43 30.31
CA LYS A 61 -15.69 -10.19 30.79
C LYS A 61 -14.40 -9.78 30.08
N GLU A 62 -14.43 -9.67 28.75
CA GLU A 62 -13.22 -9.36 27.98
C GLU A 62 -12.79 -7.91 28.22
N PHE A 63 -13.77 -7.00 28.29
CA PHE A 63 -13.53 -5.59 28.61
C PHE A 63 -12.87 -5.41 29.98
N ILE A 64 -13.45 -5.98 31.04
CA ILE A 64 -12.99 -5.74 32.41
C ILE A 64 -11.62 -6.36 32.66
N LEU A 65 -11.36 -7.55 32.12
CA LEU A 65 -10.06 -8.20 32.24
C LEU A 65 -8.98 -7.46 31.45
N LYS A 66 -9.27 -7.01 30.21
CA LYS A 66 -8.34 -6.17 29.43
C LYS A 66 -8.03 -4.87 30.18
N LEU A 67 -9.04 -4.20 30.75
CA LEU A 67 -8.85 -2.97 31.53
C LEU A 67 -7.91 -3.16 32.73
N ILE A 68 -8.08 -4.25 33.49
CA ILE A 68 -7.20 -4.59 34.62
C ILE A 68 -5.78 -4.86 34.15
N MET A 69 -5.63 -5.63 33.07
CA MET A 69 -4.33 -5.97 32.48
C MET A 69 -3.59 -4.74 31.96
N ASP A 70 -4.30 -3.82 31.29
CA ASP A 70 -3.74 -2.57 30.79
C ASP A 70 -3.23 -1.67 31.93
N ASN A 71 -3.91 -1.67 33.08
CA ASN A 71 -3.49 -0.92 34.26
C ASN A 71 -2.21 -1.47 34.90
N VAL A 72 -1.95 -2.78 34.76
CA VAL A 72 -0.72 -3.39 35.28
C VAL A 72 0.42 -3.43 34.26
N TYR A 73 0.16 -3.24 32.96
CA TYR A 73 1.17 -3.22 31.89
C TYR A 73 2.37 -2.29 32.23
N PRO A 74 3.64 -2.74 32.10
CA PRO A 74 4.10 -3.94 31.39
C PRO A 74 4.23 -5.21 32.24
N VAL A 75 3.63 -5.25 33.44
CA VAL A 75 3.73 -6.42 34.32
C VAL A 75 2.84 -7.56 33.81
N GLU A 76 3.30 -8.80 33.98
CA GLU A 76 2.59 -10.02 33.62
C GLU A 76 1.44 -10.32 34.59
N LEU A 77 0.26 -10.60 34.04
CA LEU A 77 -0.92 -11.06 34.78
C LEU A 77 -1.69 -12.04 33.90
N PHE A 78 -1.96 -13.24 34.40
CA PHE A 78 -2.73 -14.27 33.72
C PHE A 78 -4.00 -14.60 34.51
N PRO A 79 -5.14 -13.98 34.19
CA PRO A 79 -6.42 -14.31 34.81
C PRO A 79 -6.86 -15.72 34.42
N VAL A 80 -7.20 -16.54 35.42
CA VAL A 80 -7.80 -17.86 35.24
C VAL A 80 -9.10 -18.00 36.02
N MET A 81 -9.95 -18.93 35.61
CA MET A 81 -11.19 -19.29 36.33
C MET A 81 -12.09 -18.07 36.61
N TYR A 82 -12.30 -17.21 35.61
CA TYR A 82 -13.20 -16.08 35.75
C TYR A 82 -14.64 -16.56 35.95
N LYS A 83 -15.31 -16.07 37.00
CA LYS A 83 -16.69 -16.43 37.32
C LYS A 83 -17.47 -15.28 37.96
N GLU A 84 -18.79 -15.33 37.83
CA GLU A 84 -19.71 -14.47 38.57
C GLU A 84 -19.91 -15.01 40.00
N GLU A 85 -19.89 -14.12 40.99
CA GLU A 85 -20.17 -14.42 42.41
C GLU A 85 -21.12 -13.33 42.95
N GLY A 86 -22.43 -13.60 42.86
CA GLY A 86 -23.46 -12.61 43.20
C GLY A 86 -23.41 -11.40 42.27
N GLU A 87 -23.30 -10.20 42.84
CA GLU A 87 -23.14 -8.94 42.09
C GLU A 87 -21.68 -8.69 41.67
N HIS A 88 -20.74 -9.47 42.19
CA HIS A 88 -19.32 -9.37 41.93
C HIS A 88 -18.88 -10.36 40.84
N THR A 89 -17.69 -10.14 40.32
CA THR A 89 -17.01 -11.14 39.49
C THR A 89 -15.63 -11.38 40.04
N CYS A 90 -15.07 -12.56 39.85
CA CYS A 90 -13.75 -12.87 40.37
C CYS A 90 -12.92 -13.68 39.38
N PHE A 91 -11.60 -13.60 39.53
CA PHE A 91 -10.64 -14.46 38.85
C PHE A 91 -9.50 -14.81 39.79
N LEU A 92 -8.73 -15.83 39.41
CA LEU A 92 -7.53 -16.23 40.11
C LEU A 92 -6.30 -15.87 39.30
N ALA A 93 -5.21 -15.55 39.98
CA ALA A 93 -3.89 -15.46 39.37
C ALA A 93 -2.81 -15.90 40.36
N LYS A 94 -1.69 -16.39 39.85
CA LYS A 94 -0.53 -16.80 40.65
C LYS A 94 0.73 -16.14 40.09
N ARG A 95 1.78 -16.04 40.92
CA ARG A 95 3.05 -15.39 40.56
C ARG A 95 2.86 -13.95 40.05
N CYS A 96 1.87 -13.25 40.60
CA CYS A 96 1.45 -11.92 40.17
C CYS A 96 1.78 -10.84 41.21
N GLY A 97 2.81 -11.05 42.04
CA GLY A 97 3.16 -10.15 43.14
C GLY A 97 3.39 -8.71 42.68
N SER A 98 4.17 -8.52 41.62
CA SER A 98 4.39 -7.19 41.02
C SER A 98 3.11 -6.55 40.46
N ALA A 99 2.15 -7.34 39.98
CA ALA A 99 0.87 -6.85 39.50
C ALA A 99 -0.01 -6.39 40.68
N ILE A 100 -0.03 -7.18 41.77
CA ILE A 100 -0.70 -6.82 43.02
C ILE A 100 -0.13 -5.51 43.57
N GLU A 101 1.19 -5.39 43.70
CA GLU A 101 1.83 -4.16 44.18
C GLU A 101 1.47 -2.94 43.32
N LYS A 102 1.38 -3.12 42.00
CA LYS A 102 1.01 -2.03 41.09
C LYS A 102 -0.45 -1.61 41.27
N LEU A 103 -1.37 -2.56 41.44
CA LEU A 103 -2.77 -2.28 41.76
C LEU A 103 -2.90 -1.63 43.15
N CYS A 104 -2.08 -2.02 44.13
CA CYS A 104 -2.07 -1.40 45.45
C CYS A 104 -1.68 0.08 45.39
N ARG A 105 -0.72 0.45 44.52
CA ARG A 105 -0.34 1.86 44.29
C ARG A 105 -1.49 2.70 43.74
N SER A 106 -2.43 2.10 43.01
CA SER A 106 -3.67 2.77 42.55
C SER A 106 -4.84 2.61 43.52
N ARG A 107 -4.59 2.22 44.78
CA ARG A 107 -5.62 1.96 45.81
C ARG A 107 -6.65 0.90 45.40
N LEU A 108 -6.28 -0.04 44.53
CA LEU A 108 -7.19 -1.03 43.95
C LEU A 108 -8.39 -0.41 43.22
N VAL A 109 -8.27 0.84 42.76
CA VAL A 109 -9.28 1.52 41.95
C VAL A 109 -8.73 1.72 40.55
N ILE A 110 -9.55 1.40 39.55
CA ILE A 110 -9.22 1.56 38.13
C ILE A 110 -10.29 2.41 37.47
N ASN A 111 -9.88 3.51 36.84
CA ASN A 111 -10.81 4.37 36.13
C ASN A 111 -11.21 3.72 34.79
N THR A 112 -12.51 3.66 34.52
CA THR A 112 -13.00 3.23 33.21
C THR A 112 -13.11 4.43 32.26
N PRO A 113 -13.10 4.20 30.94
CA PRO A 113 -13.40 5.25 29.95
C PRO A 113 -14.80 5.88 30.13
N SER A 114 -15.73 5.17 30.77
CA SER A 114 -17.09 5.65 31.06
C SER A 114 -17.16 6.61 32.25
N GLY A 115 -16.07 6.78 33.00
CA GLY A 115 -16.00 7.63 34.20
C GLY A 115 -16.41 6.93 35.50
N LEU A 116 -17.07 5.77 35.44
CA LEU A 116 -17.36 4.94 36.62
C LEU A 116 -16.11 4.14 37.02
N PRO A 117 -15.56 4.32 38.24
CA PRO A 117 -14.40 3.57 38.67
C PRO A 117 -14.76 2.11 38.99
N VAL A 118 -13.84 1.20 38.69
CA VAL A 118 -13.88 -0.20 39.08
C VAL A 118 -13.04 -0.37 40.34
N GLU A 119 -13.61 -0.99 41.36
CA GLU A 119 -12.91 -1.29 42.61
C GLU A 119 -12.59 -2.79 42.70
N LEU A 120 -11.39 -3.10 43.19
CA LEU A 120 -10.90 -4.46 43.35
C LEU A 120 -10.69 -4.78 44.83
N GLU A 121 -10.87 -6.06 45.17
CA GLU A 121 -10.42 -6.66 46.41
C GLU A 121 -9.55 -7.88 46.09
N ILE A 122 -8.48 -8.09 46.86
CA ILE A 122 -7.53 -9.18 46.62
C ILE A 122 -7.40 -10.02 47.88
N ILE A 123 -7.77 -11.29 47.81
CA ILE A 123 -7.50 -12.27 48.86
C ILE A 123 -6.16 -12.95 48.55
N LEU A 124 -5.18 -12.73 49.40
CA LEU A 124 -3.87 -13.37 49.27
C LEU A 124 -3.91 -14.82 49.72
N ALA A 125 -3.12 -15.67 49.05
CA ALA A 125 -3.03 -17.10 49.35
C ALA A 125 -4.39 -17.79 49.49
N PHE A 126 -5.32 -17.46 48.58
CA PHE A 126 -6.69 -17.97 48.57
C PHE A 126 -6.76 -19.50 48.51
N ALA A 127 -5.92 -20.12 47.69
CA ALA A 127 -5.81 -21.57 47.53
C ALA A 127 -4.37 -21.98 47.22
N HIS A 128 -3.98 -23.21 47.57
CA HIS A 128 -2.69 -23.74 47.16
C HIS A 128 -2.72 -24.17 45.68
N ILE A 129 -1.59 -24.15 44.98
CA ILE A 129 -1.53 -24.54 43.56
C ILE A 129 -1.97 -25.98 43.29
N ASN A 130 -1.91 -26.86 44.30
CA ASN A 130 -2.36 -28.24 44.19
C ASN A 130 -3.88 -28.41 44.32
N ASP A 131 -4.57 -27.43 44.92
CA ASP A 131 -6.03 -27.47 45.08
C ASP A 131 -6.73 -27.10 43.76
N ILE A 132 -6.05 -26.28 42.94
CA ILE A 132 -6.56 -25.76 41.67
C ILE A 132 -5.54 -26.08 40.56
N LEU A 133 -5.78 -27.20 39.88
CA LEU A 133 -4.87 -27.82 38.90
C LEU A 133 -4.95 -27.15 37.51
N VAL A 134 -4.95 -25.82 37.46
CA VAL A 134 -4.95 -25.08 36.19
C VAL A 134 -3.52 -24.80 35.74
N ASN A 135 -3.13 -25.41 34.62
CA ASN A 135 -1.85 -25.15 33.95
C ASN A 135 -2.07 -24.33 32.67
N VAL A 136 -1.74 -23.04 32.75
CA VAL A 136 -1.88 -22.09 31.64
C VAL A 136 -1.05 -22.50 30.44
N HIS A 137 0.21 -22.88 30.65
CA HIS A 137 1.14 -23.22 29.57
C HIS A 137 0.71 -24.48 28.82
N GLU A 138 0.30 -25.53 29.54
CA GLU A 138 -0.25 -26.74 28.92
C GLU A 138 -1.56 -26.49 28.16
N SER A 139 -2.44 -25.63 28.71
CA SER A 139 -3.70 -25.26 28.04
C SER A 139 -3.43 -24.57 26.70
N ILE A 140 -2.48 -23.62 26.67
CA ILE A 140 -2.04 -22.94 25.45
C ILE A 140 -1.48 -23.95 24.44
N ILE A 141 -0.57 -24.84 24.85
CA ILE A 141 0.04 -25.85 23.97
C ILE A 141 -1.01 -26.81 23.40
N LYS A 142 -1.97 -27.25 24.23
CA LYS A 142 -3.04 -28.14 23.81
C LYS A 142 -3.86 -27.51 22.69
N VAL A 143 -4.29 -26.25 22.85
CA VAL A 143 -5.06 -25.50 21.86
C VAL A 143 -4.23 -25.27 20.59
N MET A 144 -2.95 -24.90 20.73
CA MET A 144 -2.04 -24.73 19.59
C MET A 144 -1.89 -26.01 18.76
N ASN A 145 -1.71 -27.16 19.41
CA ASN A 145 -1.60 -28.45 18.71
C ASN A 145 -2.90 -28.82 17.99
N LYS A 146 -4.06 -28.56 18.62
CA LYS A 146 -5.39 -28.74 18.01
C LYS A 146 -5.56 -27.87 16.76
N ARG A 147 -5.10 -26.63 16.80
CA ARG A 147 -5.22 -25.65 15.70
C ARG A 147 -4.06 -25.69 14.69
N PHE A 148 -3.13 -26.62 14.85
CA PHE A 148 -2.01 -26.80 13.93
C PHE A 148 -2.34 -27.83 12.85
N ASN A 149 -2.29 -27.40 11.59
CA ASN A 149 -2.45 -28.27 10.44
C ASN A 149 -1.09 -28.83 9.99
N LYS A 150 -0.91 -30.16 10.14
CA LYS A 150 0.33 -30.86 9.81
C LYS A 150 0.66 -30.91 8.32
N SER A 151 -0.34 -30.91 7.42
CA SER A 151 -0.12 -31.03 5.98
C SER A 151 0.25 -29.69 5.37
N THR A 152 -0.47 -28.63 5.72
CA THR A 152 -0.20 -27.27 5.20
C THR A 152 0.86 -26.52 6.01
N LYS A 153 1.29 -27.05 7.15
CA LYS A 153 2.17 -26.37 8.12
C LYS A 153 1.61 -25.00 8.52
N HIS A 154 0.29 -24.93 8.65
CA HIS A 154 -0.47 -23.74 9.03
C HIS A 154 -0.86 -23.80 10.49
N LEU A 155 -0.57 -22.75 11.25
CA LEU A 155 -1.04 -22.58 12.62
C LEU A 155 -2.10 -21.49 12.65
N ASP A 156 -3.30 -21.87 13.09
CA ASP A 156 -4.39 -20.93 13.25
C ASP A 156 -4.49 -20.42 14.71
N LEU A 157 -4.13 -19.17 14.94
CA LEU A 157 -4.33 -18.47 16.22
C LEU A 157 -5.37 -17.36 16.09
N SER A 158 -6.28 -17.44 15.11
CA SER A 158 -7.35 -16.45 15.01
C SER A 158 -8.30 -16.52 16.21
N ASN A 159 -8.68 -15.35 16.71
CA ASN A 159 -9.62 -15.19 17.83
C ASN A 159 -9.27 -16.12 19.01
N PHE A 160 -7.99 -16.11 19.41
CA PHE A 160 -7.38 -17.17 20.21
C PHE A 160 -8.00 -17.30 21.61
N HIS A 161 -8.27 -16.16 22.26
CA HIS A 161 -8.84 -16.12 23.62
C HIS A 161 -10.29 -16.63 23.69
N ARG A 162 -10.95 -16.79 22.54
CA ARG A 162 -12.32 -17.33 22.44
C ARG A 162 -12.37 -18.82 22.12
N ASP A 163 -11.24 -19.53 22.00
CA ASP A 163 -11.27 -20.99 21.83
C ASP A 163 -12.03 -21.65 23.00
N PRO A 164 -12.98 -22.57 22.76
CA PRO A 164 -13.73 -23.23 23.83
C PRO A 164 -12.86 -23.95 24.87
N ASP A 165 -11.70 -24.48 24.46
CA ASP A 165 -10.78 -25.17 25.38
C ASP A 165 -9.91 -24.19 26.19
N LEU A 166 -9.99 -22.89 25.91
CA LEU A 166 -9.21 -21.84 26.57
C LEU A 166 -10.10 -20.84 27.33
N ARG A 167 -11.15 -20.32 26.69
CA ARG A 167 -11.96 -19.17 27.14
C ARG A 167 -12.54 -19.33 28.55
N ASP A 168 -12.86 -20.55 28.94
CA ASP A 168 -13.53 -20.85 30.21
C ASP A 168 -12.50 -21.05 31.35
N LEU A 169 -11.24 -21.38 31.00
CA LEU A 169 -10.18 -21.67 31.96
C LEU A 169 -9.19 -20.51 32.11
N VAL A 170 -8.73 -19.93 31.00
CA VAL A 170 -7.64 -18.93 30.96
C VAL A 170 -8.03 -17.81 30.01
N PHE A 171 -7.99 -16.58 30.48
CA PHE A 171 -8.13 -15.42 29.60
C PHE A 171 -6.78 -15.09 28.96
N CYS A 172 -6.65 -15.37 27.65
CA CYS A 172 -5.39 -15.28 26.91
C CYS A 172 -5.48 -14.37 25.66
N PRO A 173 -5.81 -13.08 25.81
CA PRO A 173 -5.91 -12.15 24.68
C PRO A 173 -4.52 -11.86 24.07
N LEU A 174 -4.37 -12.07 22.75
CA LEU A 174 -3.12 -11.74 22.05
C LEU A 174 -2.93 -10.22 21.84
N SER A 175 -3.94 -9.41 22.14
CA SER A 175 -3.80 -7.95 22.20
C SER A 175 -2.83 -7.49 23.30
N GLN A 176 -2.62 -8.31 24.32
CA GLN A 176 -1.72 -8.03 25.45
C GLN A 176 -0.31 -8.50 25.13
N ALA A 177 0.66 -7.58 25.09
CA ALA A 177 2.01 -7.85 24.57
C ALA A 177 2.76 -8.96 25.33
N THR A 178 2.62 -9.02 26.66
CA THR A 178 3.24 -10.03 27.53
C THR A 178 2.66 -11.42 27.27
N ILE A 179 1.33 -11.54 27.20
CA ILE A 179 0.64 -12.78 26.84
C ILE A 179 1.02 -13.21 25.44
N PHE A 180 0.98 -12.29 24.48
CA PHE A 180 1.32 -12.59 23.10
C PHE A 180 2.76 -13.11 22.97
N HIS A 181 3.70 -12.50 23.69
CA HIS A 181 5.08 -12.97 23.74
C HIS A 181 5.19 -14.39 24.34
N HIS A 182 4.46 -14.67 25.43
CA HIS A 182 4.43 -16.00 26.04
C HIS A 182 3.88 -17.07 25.08
N VAL A 183 2.77 -16.76 24.39
CA VAL A 183 2.15 -17.61 23.36
C VAL A 183 3.14 -17.88 22.22
N LEU A 184 3.86 -16.85 21.74
CA LEU A 184 4.86 -17.02 20.68
C LEU A 184 6.06 -17.87 21.12
N ASN A 185 6.53 -17.73 22.37
CA ASN A 185 7.57 -18.60 22.92
C ASN A 185 7.10 -20.06 23.05
N ALA A 186 5.86 -20.28 23.52
CA ALA A 186 5.28 -21.63 23.57
C ALA A 186 5.19 -22.24 22.17
N PHE A 187 4.76 -21.46 21.17
CA PHE A 187 4.78 -21.84 19.77
C PHE A 187 6.19 -22.22 19.30
N LYS A 188 7.20 -21.37 19.55
CA LYS A 188 8.58 -21.58 19.11
C LYS A 188 9.20 -22.86 19.68
N SER A 189 8.91 -23.18 20.94
CA SER A 189 9.56 -24.28 21.66
C SER A 189 8.85 -25.63 21.51
N ASN A 190 7.53 -25.64 21.27
CA ASN A 190 6.73 -26.86 21.38
C ASN A 190 6.10 -27.33 20.06
N LEU A 191 6.01 -26.48 19.03
CA LEU A 191 5.41 -26.86 17.76
C LEU A 191 6.46 -27.23 16.70
N PRO A 192 6.12 -28.15 15.78
CA PRO A 192 6.95 -28.43 14.61
C PRO A 192 7.00 -27.19 13.69
N PRO A 193 7.87 -27.19 12.65
CA PRO A 193 8.04 -26.03 11.80
C PRO A 193 6.74 -25.57 11.11
N VAL A 194 6.33 -24.34 11.42
CA VAL A 194 5.18 -23.63 10.83
C VAL A 194 5.63 -22.70 9.72
N LYS A 195 4.99 -22.80 8.55
CA LYS A 195 5.21 -21.93 7.37
C LYS A 195 4.19 -20.80 7.27
N SER A 196 2.96 -21.03 7.74
CA SER A 196 1.88 -20.05 7.67
C SER A 196 1.25 -19.84 9.05
N LEU A 197 1.10 -18.59 9.46
CA LEU A 197 0.59 -18.20 10.77
C LEU A 197 -0.63 -17.29 10.60
N ASN A 198 -1.75 -17.64 11.21
CA ASN A 198 -2.93 -16.79 11.28
C ASN A 198 -3.07 -16.16 12.66
N LEU A 199 -3.09 -14.83 12.72
CA LEU A 199 -3.25 -14.00 13.92
C LEU A 199 -4.44 -13.04 13.78
N SER A 200 -5.36 -13.31 12.85
CA SER A 200 -6.52 -12.44 12.61
C SER A 200 -7.49 -12.40 13.79
N HIS A 201 -8.26 -11.31 13.92
CA HIS A 201 -9.31 -11.17 14.94
C HIS A 201 -8.80 -11.27 16.39
N ASN A 202 -7.67 -10.63 16.70
CA ASN A 202 -7.07 -10.69 18.04
C ASN A 202 -6.85 -9.31 18.68
N ASP A 203 -7.41 -8.25 18.09
CA ASP A 203 -7.27 -6.85 18.54
C ASP A 203 -5.80 -6.41 18.75
N ILE A 204 -4.86 -6.97 17.97
CA ILE A 204 -3.43 -6.70 18.14
C ILE A 204 -3.12 -5.27 17.69
N CYS A 205 -2.64 -4.44 18.62
CA CYS A 205 -2.20 -3.06 18.35
C CYS A 205 -0.70 -2.95 18.08
N SER A 206 0.11 -3.87 18.60
CA SER A 206 1.57 -3.82 18.56
C SER A 206 2.14 -5.16 18.14
N LEU A 207 3.04 -5.15 17.16
CA LEU A 207 3.69 -6.35 16.63
C LEU A 207 5.03 -6.67 17.30
N LYS A 208 5.49 -5.88 18.27
CA LYS A 208 6.79 -6.06 18.93
C LYS A 208 6.98 -7.45 19.54
N SER A 209 5.93 -8.10 20.02
CA SER A 209 6.05 -9.46 20.58
C SER A 209 6.53 -10.49 19.55
N LEU A 210 6.37 -10.24 18.25
CA LEU A 210 6.86 -11.09 17.16
C LEU A 210 8.40 -11.15 17.08
N GLU A 211 9.11 -10.25 17.76
CA GLU A 211 10.58 -10.29 17.88
C GLU A 211 11.07 -11.62 18.50
N ALA A 212 10.26 -12.25 19.34
CA ALA A 212 10.52 -13.60 19.89
C ALA A 212 10.82 -14.65 18.80
N MET A 213 10.28 -14.42 17.60
CA MET A 213 10.32 -15.32 16.45
C MET A 213 11.46 -15.02 15.46
N TRP A 214 12.32 -14.01 15.67
CA TRP A 214 13.37 -13.66 14.71
C TRP A 214 14.40 -14.79 14.47
N GLN A 215 14.76 -15.55 15.50
CA GLN A 215 15.76 -16.63 15.42
C GLN A 215 15.14 -18.00 15.14
N ARG A 216 14.23 -18.11 14.17
CA ARG A 216 13.64 -19.40 13.79
C ARG A 216 14.53 -20.15 12.81
N GLN A 217 14.54 -21.48 12.94
CA GLN A 217 15.21 -22.36 11.97
C GLN A 217 14.53 -22.36 10.59
N GLN A 218 13.22 -22.08 10.53
CA GLN A 218 12.47 -22.00 9.27
C GLN A 218 11.72 -20.66 9.15
N PRO A 219 11.77 -20.01 7.97
CA PRO A 219 11.11 -18.73 7.76
C PRO A 219 9.58 -18.88 7.75
N LEU A 220 8.89 -17.84 8.24
CA LEU A 220 7.45 -17.70 8.03
C LEU A 220 7.21 -17.19 6.61
N VAL A 221 6.51 -17.96 5.81
CA VAL A 221 6.16 -17.58 4.43
C VAL A 221 4.95 -16.66 4.43
N LYS A 222 3.90 -17.06 5.18
CA LYS A 222 2.60 -16.38 5.18
C LYS A 222 2.19 -15.95 6.57
N VAL A 223 1.81 -14.69 6.73
CA VAL A 223 1.26 -14.15 7.98
C VAL A 223 -0.08 -13.47 7.70
N ASP A 224 -1.10 -13.82 8.47
CA ASP A 224 -2.43 -13.19 8.41
C ASP A 224 -2.66 -12.33 9.65
N LEU A 225 -2.80 -11.03 9.46
CA LEU A 225 -3.02 -10.02 10.49
C LEU A 225 -4.35 -9.27 10.28
N ARG A 226 -5.27 -9.81 9.48
CA ARG A 226 -6.56 -9.16 9.22
C ARG A 226 -7.37 -8.94 10.49
N HIS A 227 -8.23 -7.92 10.51
CA HIS A 227 -9.11 -7.63 11.65
C HIS A 227 -8.34 -7.46 12.98
N ASN A 228 -7.27 -6.67 12.95
CA ASN A 228 -6.53 -6.25 14.13
C ASN A 228 -6.53 -4.71 14.22
N MET A 229 -5.80 -4.16 15.18
CA MET A 229 -5.81 -2.73 15.50
C MET A 229 -4.48 -2.05 15.13
N ILE A 230 -3.84 -2.51 14.06
CA ILE A 230 -2.56 -1.95 13.59
C ILE A 230 -2.82 -0.59 12.92
N LYS A 231 -2.22 0.47 13.46
CA LYS A 231 -2.53 1.85 13.07
C LYS A 231 -1.60 2.40 11.99
N HIS A 232 -0.33 1.99 11.98
CA HIS A 232 0.65 2.56 11.08
C HIS A 232 1.45 1.50 10.33
N VAL A 233 1.84 1.80 9.08
CA VAL A 233 2.65 0.89 8.26
C VAL A 233 4.03 0.63 8.87
N ARG A 234 4.60 1.60 9.58
CA ARG A 234 5.86 1.45 10.34
C ARG A 234 5.81 0.33 11.39
N ASP A 235 4.64 0.01 11.92
CA ASP A 235 4.49 -1.04 12.94
C ASP A 235 4.79 -2.44 12.36
N LEU A 236 4.76 -2.57 11.02
CA LEU A 236 5.09 -3.79 10.29
C LEU A 236 6.61 -4.05 10.20
N GLU A 237 7.47 -3.11 10.59
CA GLU A 237 8.93 -3.24 10.45
C GLU A 237 9.49 -4.49 11.16
N VAL A 238 8.86 -4.92 12.26
CA VAL A 238 9.20 -6.15 12.99
C VAL A 238 9.15 -7.39 12.08
N LEU A 239 8.27 -7.40 11.08
CA LEU A 239 8.11 -8.51 10.12
C LEU A 239 9.26 -8.60 9.12
N ARG A 240 10.08 -7.55 8.97
CA ARG A 240 11.21 -7.53 8.02
C ARG A 240 12.21 -8.64 8.31
N GLN A 241 12.53 -8.86 9.59
CA GLN A 241 13.44 -9.93 10.02
C GLN A 241 12.85 -11.34 9.86
N LEU A 242 11.51 -11.45 9.80
CA LEU A 242 10.82 -12.73 9.57
C LEU A 242 10.79 -13.12 8.09
N GLN A 243 11.21 -12.23 7.18
CA GLN A 243 11.28 -12.44 5.73
C GLN A 243 9.96 -12.94 5.12
N VAL A 244 8.84 -12.39 5.60
CA VAL A 244 7.49 -12.76 5.14
C VAL A 244 7.34 -12.41 3.66
N THR A 245 6.76 -13.32 2.88
CA THR A 245 6.53 -13.16 1.43
C THR A 245 5.05 -13.00 1.09
N GLU A 246 4.15 -13.51 1.92
CA GLU A 246 2.69 -13.30 1.80
C GLU A 246 2.12 -12.70 3.09
N LEU A 247 1.44 -11.56 2.98
CA LEU A 247 0.88 -10.84 4.11
C LEU A 247 -0.59 -10.50 3.84
N LEU A 248 -1.43 -10.66 4.85
CA LEU A 248 -2.83 -10.23 4.83
C LEU A 248 -3.04 -9.19 5.94
N LEU A 249 -3.55 -8.01 5.60
CA LEU A 249 -3.67 -6.83 6.45
C LEU A 249 -5.05 -6.16 6.37
N ASP A 250 -5.96 -6.62 5.51
CA ASP A 250 -7.32 -6.10 5.43
C ASP A 250 -7.99 -5.87 6.80
N GLN A 251 -8.82 -4.83 6.88
CA GLN A 251 -9.58 -4.48 8.09
C GLN A 251 -8.69 -4.11 9.30
N ASN A 252 -7.56 -3.47 9.05
CA ASN A 252 -6.79 -2.74 10.06
C ASN A 252 -6.95 -1.22 9.88
N PRO A 253 -6.90 -0.41 10.96
CA PRO A 253 -6.99 1.06 10.86
C PRO A 253 -6.00 1.69 9.87
N LEU A 254 -4.80 1.14 9.72
CA LEU A 254 -3.81 1.62 8.75
C LEU A 254 -4.34 1.70 7.30
N CYS A 255 -5.29 0.83 6.93
CA CYS A 255 -5.83 0.77 5.56
C CYS A 255 -6.63 2.04 5.21
N GLN A 256 -7.18 2.73 6.22
CA GLN A 256 -7.96 3.96 6.03
C GLN A 256 -7.08 5.17 5.64
N HIS A 257 -5.76 5.07 5.79
CA HIS A 257 -4.83 6.15 5.45
C HIS A 257 -4.45 6.21 3.97
N PHE A 258 -5.08 5.40 3.10
CA PHE A 258 -4.71 5.27 1.70
C PHE A 258 -5.89 5.49 0.77
N ASP A 259 -5.76 6.46 -0.15
CA ASP A 259 -6.78 6.79 -1.15
C ASP A 259 -6.77 5.84 -2.36
N SER A 260 -5.76 4.98 -2.48
CA SER A 260 -5.64 4.04 -3.59
C SER A 260 -4.90 2.76 -3.19
N GLU A 261 -5.21 1.66 -3.90
CA GLU A 261 -4.50 0.38 -3.76
C GLU A 261 -2.99 0.53 -4.06
N TYR A 262 -2.63 1.42 -4.99
CA TYR A 262 -1.23 1.67 -5.33
C TYR A 262 -0.46 2.32 -4.18
N SER A 263 -1.00 3.37 -3.56
CA SER A 263 -0.35 4.03 -2.42
C SER A 263 -0.22 3.08 -1.23
N TYR A 264 -1.25 2.26 -1.00
CA TYR A 264 -1.24 1.22 0.04
C TYR A 264 -0.14 0.18 -0.20
N THR A 265 -0.16 -0.47 -1.36
CA THR A 265 0.81 -1.52 -1.71
C THR A 265 2.24 -0.99 -1.75
N SER A 266 2.45 0.23 -2.27
CA SER A 266 3.77 0.87 -2.30
C SER A 266 4.30 1.18 -0.89
N ALA A 267 3.45 1.68 0.02
CA ALA A 267 3.86 1.99 1.38
C ALA A 267 4.24 0.73 2.17
N VAL A 268 3.40 -0.30 2.13
CA VAL A 268 3.67 -1.59 2.81
C VAL A 268 4.94 -2.23 2.25
N ARG A 269 5.10 -2.22 0.93
CA ARG A 269 6.30 -2.77 0.28
C ARG A 269 7.57 -1.99 0.58
N GLY A 270 7.47 -0.69 0.81
CA GLY A 270 8.60 0.13 1.28
C GLY A 270 9.16 -0.34 2.63
N VAL A 271 8.29 -0.79 3.53
CA VAL A 271 8.70 -1.38 4.82
C VAL A 271 9.12 -2.84 4.67
N LEU A 272 8.42 -3.60 3.82
CA LEU A 272 8.64 -5.04 3.59
C LEU A 272 9.04 -5.34 2.13
N PRO A 273 10.32 -5.16 1.74
CA PRO A 273 10.77 -5.36 0.37
C PRO A 273 10.67 -6.81 -0.13
N SER A 274 10.74 -7.79 0.79
CA SER A 274 10.62 -9.23 0.48
C SER A 274 9.21 -9.67 0.12
N LEU A 275 8.21 -8.78 0.26
CA LEU A 275 6.82 -9.12 0.05
C LEU A 275 6.52 -9.36 -1.43
N VAL A 276 5.92 -10.52 -1.71
CA VAL A 276 5.51 -10.98 -3.04
C VAL A 276 4.00 -10.89 -3.20
N LYS A 277 3.23 -11.07 -2.12
CA LYS A 277 1.77 -11.05 -2.16
C LYS A 277 1.21 -10.29 -0.95
N LEU A 278 0.31 -9.35 -1.21
CA LEU A 278 -0.37 -8.54 -0.20
C LEU A 278 -1.88 -8.60 -0.44
N ASP A 279 -2.65 -9.05 0.55
CA ASP A 279 -4.13 -9.13 0.49
C ASP A 279 -4.65 -9.83 -0.78
N GLY A 280 -4.00 -10.93 -1.16
CA GLY A 280 -4.35 -11.67 -2.37
C GLY A 280 -3.70 -11.14 -3.65
N VAL A 281 -3.23 -9.89 -3.67
CA VAL A 281 -2.66 -9.26 -4.85
C VAL A 281 -1.18 -9.58 -5.00
N VAL A 282 -0.80 -10.10 -6.17
CA VAL A 282 0.60 -10.38 -6.50
C VAL A 282 1.33 -9.07 -6.79
N LEU A 283 2.38 -8.81 -6.04
CA LEU A 283 3.28 -7.68 -6.25
C LEU A 283 4.28 -8.08 -7.35
N GLY A 284 4.46 -7.22 -8.35
CA GLY A 284 5.49 -7.42 -9.40
C GLY A 284 6.91 -7.42 -8.80
N PRO A 285 7.99 -7.51 -9.59
CA PRO A 285 9.36 -7.47 -9.05
C PRO A 285 9.62 -6.23 -8.16
N PRO A 286 10.50 -6.33 -7.15
CA PRO A 286 10.84 -5.18 -6.32
C PRO A 286 11.39 -4.04 -7.20
N ASN A 287 11.04 -2.80 -6.86
CA ASN A 287 11.43 -1.58 -7.58
C ASN A 287 10.90 -1.44 -9.03
N VAL A 288 9.96 -2.27 -9.47
CA VAL A 288 9.27 -2.09 -10.75
C VAL A 288 7.88 -1.49 -10.48
N PRO A 289 7.57 -0.29 -11.02
CA PRO A 289 6.24 0.29 -10.91
C PRO A 289 5.19 -0.67 -11.49
N ARG A 290 4.01 -0.74 -10.88
CA ARG A 290 2.91 -1.51 -11.45
C ARG A 290 2.56 -0.96 -12.84
N ILE A 291 2.55 -1.84 -13.82
CA ILE A 291 2.06 -1.53 -15.16
C ILE A 291 0.55 -1.26 -15.04
N LYS A 292 0.12 -0.06 -15.43
CA LYS A 292 -1.31 0.25 -15.59
C LYS A 292 -1.68 0.05 -17.05
N ARG A 293 -2.88 -0.49 -17.28
CA ARG A 293 -3.41 -0.71 -18.64
C ARG A 293 -3.69 0.61 -19.37
N ASN A 294 -4.18 1.62 -18.65
CA ASN A 294 -4.49 2.94 -19.18
C ASN A 294 -3.96 4.01 -18.21
N PHE A 295 -3.50 5.12 -18.76
CA PHE A 295 -3.14 6.31 -18.00
C PHE A 295 -3.89 7.53 -18.54
N VAL A 296 -5.03 7.90 -17.93
CA VAL A 296 -5.78 9.10 -18.33
C VAL A 296 -5.81 10.10 -17.19
N ARG A 297 -5.29 11.32 -17.43
CA ARG A 297 -5.38 12.45 -16.50
C ARG A 297 -5.62 13.76 -17.25
N PRO A 298 -6.63 14.57 -16.86
CA PRO A 298 -7.65 14.34 -15.81
C PRO A 298 -8.58 13.15 -16.09
N LEU A 299 -9.18 12.57 -15.04
CA LEU A 299 -10.10 11.42 -15.18
C LEU A 299 -11.37 11.76 -15.97
N GLU A 300 -11.79 13.04 -15.97
CA GLU A 300 -12.94 13.55 -16.71
C GLU A 300 -12.80 13.32 -18.22
N ASP A 301 -11.56 13.34 -18.74
CA ASP A 301 -11.26 13.17 -20.15
C ASP A 301 -11.28 11.71 -20.61
N THR A 302 -11.47 10.75 -19.69
CA THR A 302 -11.53 9.32 -20.02
C THR A 302 -12.65 9.03 -21.01
N THR A 303 -13.81 9.67 -20.83
CA THR A 303 -14.97 9.51 -21.72
C THR A 303 -14.68 10.04 -23.11
N LEU A 304 -14.06 11.22 -23.22
CA LEU A 304 -13.70 11.84 -24.49
C LEU A 304 -12.64 11.00 -25.24
N ALA A 305 -11.62 10.51 -24.53
CA ALA A 305 -10.58 9.68 -25.12
C ALA A 305 -11.15 8.36 -25.66
N ASP A 306 -12.01 7.67 -24.89
CA ASP A 306 -12.67 6.44 -25.34
C ASP A 306 -13.58 6.70 -26.55
N GLN A 307 -14.42 7.75 -26.51
CA GLN A 307 -15.28 8.12 -27.64
C GLN A 307 -14.48 8.44 -28.90
N PHE A 308 -13.40 9.20 -28.77
CA PHE A 308 -12.53 9.57 -29.90
C PHE A 308 -11.87 8.34 -30.53
N VAL A 309 -11.24 7.47 -29.73
CA VAL A 309 -10.55 6.28 -30.23
C VAL A 309 -11.53 5.36 -30.95
N ARG A 310 -12.70 5.11 -30.36
CA ARG A 310 -13.76 4.30 -30.99
C ARG A 310 -14.23 4.91 -32.30
N HIS A 311 -14.54 6.20 -32.33
CA HIS A 311 -15.05 6.86 -33.52
C HIS A 311 -14.00 6.89 -34.64
N PHE A 312 -12.76 7.25 -34.31
CA PHE A 312 -11.65 7.32 -35.26
C PHE A 312 -11.40 5.96 -35.92
N PHE A 313 -11.24 4.88 -35.14
CA PHE A 313 -10.94 3.56 -35.69
C PHE A 313 -12.15 2.93 -36.41
N THR A 314 -13.39 3.25 -36.00
CA THR A 314 -14.60 2.86 -36.76
C THR A 314 -14.56 3.45 -38.18
N LEU A 315 -14.14 4.71 -38.33
CA LEU A 315 -13.98 5.34 -39.65
C LEU A 315 -12.74 4.82 -40.40
N TYR A 316 -11.67 4.50 -39.69
CA TYR A 316 -10.41 4.03 -40.26
C TYR A 316 -10.51 2.62 -40.85
N ASP A 317 -11.25 1.73 -40.18
CA ASP A 317 -11.46 0.33 -40.59
C ASP A 317 -12.64 0.18 -41.55
N GLY A 318 -13.44 1.23 -41.74
CA GLY A 318 -14.52 1.27 -42.72
C GLY A 318 -14.02 1.24 -44.17
N ASP A 319 -14.93 1.01 -45.12
CA ASP A 319 -14.60 0.85 -46.54
C ASP A 319 -13.96 2.07 -47.20
N ASN A 320 -14.19 3.27 -46.65
CA ASN A 320 -13.71 4.52 -47.21
C ASN A 320 -13.08 5.43 -46.14
N ARG A 321 -11.76 5.38 -46.05
CA ARG A 321 -10.95 6.21 -45.13
C ARG A 321 -11.01 7.70 -45.43
N MET A 322 -11.51 8.13 -46.59
CA MET A 322 -11.71 9.57 -46.87
C MET A 322 -12.69 10.24 -45.90
N LYS A 323 -13.56 9.45 -45.23
CA LYS A 323 -14.46 9.95 -44.17
C LYS A 323 -13.72 10.54 -42.97
N LEU A 324 -12.43 10.24 -42.80
CA LEU A 324 -11.58 10.84 -41.77
C LEU A 324 -11.28 12.33 -42.02
N GLY A 325 -11.65 12.90 -43.17
CA GLY A 325 -11.30 14.30 -43.49
C GLY A 325 -11.77 15.32 -42.46
N GLY A 326 -12.95 15.14 -41.86
CA GLY A 326 -13.45 16.01 -40.81
C GLY A 326 -12.72 15.90 -39.46
N MET A 327 -11.85 14.89 -39.31
CA MET A 327 -11.09 14.63 -38.07
C MET A 327 -9.71 15.30 -38.08
N TYR A 328 -9.25 15.80 -39.22
CA TYR A 328 -7.94 16.44 -39.36
C TYR A 328 -8.07 17.97 -39.46
N HIS A 329 -7.28 18.68 -38.67
CA HIS A 329 -7.12 20.13 -38.80
C HIS A 329 -6.41 20.50 -40.13
N GLY A 330 -6.62 21.73 -40.61
CA GLY A 330 -5.96 22.22 -41.84
C GLY A 330 -4.43 22.20 -41.78
N ASP A 331 -3.88 22.44 -40.59
CA ASP A 331 -2.43 22.37 -40.30
C ASP A 331 -2.00 21.04 -39.66
N ALA A 332 -2.83 19.99 -39.74
CA ALA A 332 -2.48 18.70 -39.17
C ALA A 332 -1.22 18.13 -39.83
N LEU A 333 -0.36 17.51 -39.03
CA LEU A 333 0.83 16.82 -39.50
C LEU A 333 0.67 15.32 -39.31
N PHE A 334 1.06 14.54 -40.32
CA PHE A 334 1.08 13.08 -40.25
C PHE A 334 2.41 12.53 -40.73
N SER A 335 2.93 11.55 -40.00
CA SER A 335 4.04 10.71 -40.43
C SER A 335 3.85 9.31 -39.89
N LEU A 336 4.29 8.31 -40.65
CA LEU A 336 4.31 6.91 -40.26
C LEU A 336 5.74 6.48 -39.96
N SER A 337 5.96 5.62 -38.97
CA SER A 337 7.24 4.93 -38.78
C SER A 337 6.99 3.44 -38.68
N SER A 338 7.74 2.65 -39.43
CA SER A 338 7.70 1.19 -39.40
C SER A 338 9.10 0.63 -39.21
N THR A 339 9.23 -0.39 -38.38
CA THR A 339 10.50 -1.09 -38.11
C THR A 339 10.20 -2.49 -37.62
N TYR A 340 10.94 -3.47 -38.14
CA TYR A 340 10.96 -4.81 -37.54
C TYR A 340 11.70 -4.77 -36.20
N LEU A 341 11.03 -5.21 -35.14
CA LEU A 341 11.65 -5.41 -33.84
C LEU A 341 12.18 -6.85 -33.78
N PRO A 342 13.47 -7.06 -33.46
CA PRO A 342 14.04 -8.39 -33.29
C PRO A 342 13.23 -9.19 -32.25
N ALA A 343 13.02 -10.49 -32.50
CA ALA A 343 12.29 -11.41 -31.63
C ALA A 343 10.79 -11.13 -31.39
N GLN A 344 10.19 -10.13 -32.06
CA GLN A 344 8.74 -9.85 -31.99
C GLN A 344 7.98 -10.21 -33.28
N SER A 345 8.58 -11.01 -34.16
CA SER A 345 7.89 -11.50 -35.35
C SER A 345 6.91 -12.61 -34.97
N THR A 346 5.61 -12.32 -35.08
CA THR A 346 4.52 -13.28 -34.79
C THR A 346 4.41 -14.37 -35.86
N SER A 347 4.98 -14.15 -37.04
CA SER A 347 5.01 -15.11 -38.15
C SER A 347 6.19 -14.85 -39.09
N SER A 348 6.69 -15.90 -39.75
CA SER A 348 7.69 -15.83 -40.84
C SER A 348 7.15 -15.13 -42.10
N THR A 349 5.82 -15.08 -42.26
CA THR A 349 5.12 -14.43 -43.39
C THR A 349 4.81 -12.95 -43.14
N ALA A 350 5.04 -12.42 -41.93
CA ALA A 350 4.80 -11.01 -41.64
C ALA A 350 5.69 -10.13 -42.54
N ARG A 351 5.05 -9.17 -43.25
CA ARG A 351 5.72 -8.22 -44.13
C ARG A 351 5.21 -6.81 -43.86
N LEU A 352 6.12 -5.90 -43.55
CA LEU A 352 5.88 -4.45 -43.38
C LEU A 352 6.17 -3.67 -44.67
N THR A 353 6.29 -4.32 -45.82
CA THR A 353 6.78 -3.72 -47.07
C THR A 353 5.96 -2.48 -47.47
N GLU A 354 4.63 -2.57 -47.41
CA GLU A 354 3.73 -1.46 -47.75
C GLU A 354 3.89 -0.26 -46.79
N TYR A 355 4.07 -0.53 -45.50
CA TYR A 355 4.34 0.50 -44.50
C TYR A 355 5.74 1.11 -44.63
N THR A 356 6.71 0.34 -45.12
CA THR A 356 8.11 0.77 -45.24
C THR A 356 8.27 1.86 -46.30
N ILE A 357 7.44 1.85 -47.34
CA ILE A 357 7.44 2.86 -48.41
C ILE A 357 7.08 4.26 -47.86
N GLU A 358 6.13 4.32 -46.93
CA GLU A 358 5.68 5.56 -46.29
C GLU A 358 6.38 5.82 -44.92
N SER A 359 7.40 5.03 -44.57
CA SER A 359 8.08 5.07 -43.27
C SER A 359 9.10 6.20 -43.17
N ARG A 360 8.90 7.07 -42.18
CA ARG A 360 9.77 8.19 -41.80
C ARG A 360 10.52 7.90 -40.50
N ASN A 361 11.49 6.99 -40.56
CA ASN A 361 12.40 6.71 -39.45
C ASN A 361 13.70 7.52 -39.60
N LEU A 362 13.81 8.64 -38.87
CA LEU A 362 14.97 9.56 -38.97
C LEU A 362 16.31 8.92 -38.56
N LEU A 363 16.29 7.82 -37.80
CA LEU A 363 17.50 7.08 -37.43
C LEU A 363 18.00 6.16 -38.56
N LYS A 364 17.14 5.83 -39.53
CA LYS A 364 17.44 4.91 -40.65
C LYS A 364 17.45 5.61 -42.02
N LEU A 365 16.92 6.82 -42.10
CA LEU A 365 16.86 7.60 -43.34
C LEU A 365 18.26 8.07 -43.74
N SER A 366 18.75 7.59 -44.88
CA SER A 366 20.00 8.08 -45.49
C SER A 366 19.81 9.38 -46.28
N ASP A 367 18.60 9.64 -46.78
CA ASP A 367 18.25 10.84 -47.56
C ASP A 367 17.22 11.71 -46.80
N TYR A 368 17.73 12.77 -46.18
CA TYR A 368 16.92 13.75 -45.45
C TYR A 368 15.90 14.49 -46.32
N SER A 369 16.15 14.59 -47.63
CA SER A 369 15.22 15.23 -48.58
C SER A 369 13.91 14.44 -48.70
N LYS A 370 13.98 13.11 -48.57
CA LYS A 370 12.78 12.25 -48.49
C LYS A 370 12.04 12.44 -47.17
N GLY A 371 12.75 12.72 -46.08
CA GLY A 371 12.16 12.99 -44.76
C GLY A 371 11.15 14.15 -44.76
N PHE A 372 11.37 15.18 -45.59
CA PHE A 372 10.39 16.28 -45.76
C PHE A 372 9.17 15.86 -46.57
N LYS A 373 9.31 14.97 -47.55
CA LYS A 373 8.20 14.48 -48.37
C LYS A 373 7.29 13.52 -47.60
N LEU A 374 7.86 12.74 -46.67
CA LEU A 374 7.14 11.76 -45.85
C LEU A 374 6.42 12.37 -44.64
N LEU A 375 6.60 13.67 -44.39
CA LEU A 375 5.78 14.43 -43.46
C LEU A 375 4.63 15.09 -44.23
N ARG A 376 3.41 14.59 -44.04
CA ARG A 376 2.22 15.10 -44.72
C ARG A 376 1.62 16.25 -43.93
N HIS A 377 1.19 17.30 -44.61
CA HIS A 377 0.62 18.50 -44.02
C HIS A 377 -0.79 18.75 -44.57
N GLY A 378 -1.76 18.87 -43.67
CA GLY A 378 -3.18 19.05 -43.97
C GLY A 378 -3.89 17.79 -44.45
N ALA A 379 -5.20 17.74 -44.25
CA ALA A 379 -6.04 16.59 -44.57
C ALA A 379 -5.85 16.10 -46.02
N ASP A 380 -5.71 17.02 -46.97
CA ASP A 380 -5.54 16.73 -48.40
C ASP A 380 -4.29 15.91 -48.72
N ALA A 381 -3.21 16.07 -47.94
CA ALA A 381 -1.99 15.27 -48.09
C ALA A 381 -2.03 13.99 -47.22
N ILE A 382 -2.73 14.03 -46.10
CA ILE A 382 -2.80 12.93 -45.12
C ILE A 382 -3.68 11.78 -45.64
N LEU A 383 -4.91 12.09 -46.07
CA LEU A 383 -5.90 11.07 -46.43
C LEU A 383 -5.45 10.18 -47.59
N PRO A 384 -4.84 10.70 -48.68
CA PRO A 384 -4.34 9.85 -49.75
C PRO A 384 -3.23 8.90 -49.28
N THR A 385 -2.39 9.30 -48.33
CA THR A 385 -1.37 8.42 -47.73
C THR A 385 -2.03 7.32 -46.89
N ILE A 386 -3.01 7.66 -46.05
CA ILE A 386 -3.74 6.68 -45.23
C ILE A 386 -4.52 5.69 -46.11
N CYS A 387 -5.09 6.13 -47.24
CA CYS A 387 -5.80 5.26 -48.18
C CYS A 387 -4.89 4.26 -48.90
N LYS A 388 -3.58 4.53 -49.00
CA LYS A 388 -2.60 3.58 -49.58
C LYS A 388 -2.19 2.48 -48.61
N LEU A 389 -2.43 2.64 -47.31
CA LEU A 389 -2.06 1.63 -46.32
C LEU A 389 -3.01 0.42 -46.41
N PRO A 390 -2.56 -0.80 -46.05
CA PRO A 390 -3.40 -1.99 -46.00
C PRO A 390 -4.70 -1.75 -45.21
N ARG A 391 -5.79 -2.44 -45.61
CA ARG A 391 -7.02 -2.50 -44.80
C ARG A 391 -6.72 -3.14 -43.44
N SER A 392 -7.43 -2.68 -42.41
CA SER A 392 -7.23 -3.08 -41.03
C SER A 392 -8.57 -3.29 -40.33
N GLU A 393 -8.54 -4.03 -39.23
CA GLU A 393 -9.64 -4.18 -38.29
C GLU A 393 -9.01 -4.19 -36.89
N HIS A 394 -9.41 -3.23 -36.05
CA HIS A 394 -8.90 -3.10 -34.68
C HIS A 394 -9.92 -3.65 -33.69
N ASP A 395 -9.47 -4.44 -32.70
CA ASP A 395 -10.32 -4.88 -31.60
C ASP A 395 -10.59 -3.69 -30.65
N PRO A 396 -11.84 -3.18 -30.60
CA PRO A 396 -12.18 -2.00 -29.80
C PRO A 396 -12.01 -2.22 -28.30
N TYR A 397 -11.98 -3.48 -27.83
CA TYR A 397 -11.84 -3.81 -26.41
C TYR A 397 -10.38 -4.01 -25.98
N SER A 398 -9.45 -4.13 -26.94
CA SER A 398 -8.03 -4.32 -26.67
C SER A 398 -7.27 -3.01 -26.44
N PHE A 399 -7.81 -1.86 -26.86
CA PHE A 399 -7.12 -0.59 -26.79
C PHE A 399 -6.61 -0.25 -25.38
N THR A 400 -5.39 0.29 -25.35
CA THR A 400 -4.74 0.83 -24.16
C THR A 400 -4.38 2.29 -24.43
N VAL A 401 -4.82 3.21 -23.58
CA VAL A 401 -4.73 4.66 -23.82
C VAL A 401 -3.96 5.36 -22.72
N ASP A 402 -2.95 6.12 -23.13
CA ASP A 402 -2.19 7.03 -22.28
C ASP A 402 -2.41 8.48 -22.74
N LEU A 403 -3.25 9.24 -22.01
CA LEU A 403 -3.43 10.67 -22.17
C LEU A 403 -2.36 11.41 -21.35
N ILE A 404 -1.29 11.78 -22.03
CA ILE A 404 -0.09 12.39 -21.42
C ILE A 404 -0.33 13.87 -21.05
N HIS A 405 -1.09 14.58 -21.87
CA HIS A 405 -1.33 16.01 -21.70
C HIS A 405 -2.74 16.37 -22.15
N SER A 406 -3.47 17.08 -21.29
CA SER A 406 -4.76 17.67 -21.60
C SER A 406 -4.75 19.13 -21.16
N VAL A 407 -5.04 20.02 -22.10
CA VAL A 407 -5.20 21.45 -21.87
C VAL A 407 -6.45 21.91 -22.58
N ALA A 408 -7.28 22.68 -21.89
CA ALA A 408 -8.47 23.28 -22.48
C ALA A 408 -8.05 24.31 -23.55
N PHE A 409 -8.04 23.88 -24.82
CA PHE A 409 -7.90 24.79 -25.94
C PHE A 409 -9.19 25.61 -26.07
N LYS A 410 -9.13 26.90 -25.71
CA LYS A 410 -10.17 27.85 -26.10
C LYS A 410 -10.07 28.05 -27.60
N ILE A 411 -10.84 27.30 -28.37
CA ILE A 411 -11.03 27.58 -29.79
C ILE A 411 -11.50 29.04 -29.90
N PRO A 412 -10.77 29.93 -30.58
CA PRO A 412 -11.27 31.28 -30.84
C PRO A 412 -12.58 31.12 -31.59
N LYS A 413 -13.69 31.63 -31.02
CA LYS A 413 -14.97 31.69 -31.73
C LYS A 413 -14.70 32.31 -33.11
N PRO A 414 -15.22 31.74 -34.22
CA PRO A 414 -15.12 32.40 -35.51
C PRO A 414 -15.82 33.76 -35.38
N SER A 415 -15.05 34.83 -35.39
CA SER A 415 -15.57 36.18 -35.44
C SER A 415 -16.22 36.36 -36.82
N VAL A 416 -17.54 36.44 -36.83
CA VAL A 416 -18.28 36.90 -38.00
C VAL A 416 -17.93 38.37 -38.20
N GLY A 417 -16.98 38.64 -39.09
CA GLY A 417 -16.58 39.97 -39.55
C GLY A 417 -16.49 39.99 -41.08
N PRO A 418 -16.76 41.12 -41.74
CA PRO A 418 -17.37 41.14 -43.07
C PRO A 418 -16.39 40.77 -44.20
N LYS A 419 -16.96 40.17 -45.26
CA LYS A 419 -16.31 39.96 -46.56
C LYS A 419 -15.58 41.23 -47.05
N VAL A 420 -14.27 41.13 -47.30
CA VAL A 420 -13.54 42.03 -48.21
C VAL A 420 -12.57 41.20 -49.07
N ALA A 421 -12.45 41.62 -50.33
CA ALA A 421 -11.95 40.94 -51.53
C ALA A 421 -10.39 40.88 -51.65
N PRO A 422 -9.83 40.36 -52.76
CA PRO A 422 -8.48 39.78 -52.80
C PRO A 422 -7.33 40.79 -53.03
N GLY A 423 -6.16 40.47 -52.46
CA GLY A 423 -4.84 40.83 -52.98
C GLY A 423 -4.29 42.24 -52.66
N LYS A 424 -3.27 42.29 -51.78
CA LYS A 424 -2.04 43.10 -51.91
C LYS A 424 -1.01 42.66 -50.85
N GLY A 425 0.22 42.40 -51.29
CA GLY A 425 1.27 41.75 -50.49
C GLY A 425 1.61 42.47 -49.18
N GLN A 426 1.60 41.73 -48.07
CA GLN A 426 2.15 42.17 -46.79
C GLN A 426 3.67 42.35 -46.93
N LYS A 427 4.16 43.54 -46.61
CA LYS A 427 5.59 43.79 -46.37
C LYS A 427 5.95 43.15 -45.02
N LEU A 428 6.95 42.27 -45.01
CA LEU A 428 7.55 41.68 -43.79
C LEU A 428 7.96 42.77 -42.80
N SER A 429 7.55 42.64 -41.53
CA SER A 429 7.92 43.58 -40.48
C SER A 429 9.40 43.42 -40.08
N ALA A 430 9.99 44.44 -39.42
CA ALA A 430 11.37 44.36 -38.95
C ALA A 430 11.57 43.25 -37.90
N SER A 431 10.53 42.95 -37.11
CA SER A 431 10.54 41.87 -36.12
C SER A 431 10.56 40.49 -36.79
N ASP A 432 9.75 40.28 -37.84
CA ASP A 432 9.72 39.03 -38.61
C ASP A 432 11.09 38.74 -39.23
N LYS A 433 11.72 39.78 -39.79
CA LYS A 433 13.06 39.70 -40.37
C LYS A 433 14.12 39.30 -39.33
N GLU A 434 14.03 39.82 -38.12
CA GLU A 434 14.96 39.46 -37.05
C GLU A 434 14.76 38.01 -36.59
N GLN A 435 13.51 37.57 -36.43
CA GLN A 435 13.19 36.18 -36.08
C GLN A 435 13.67 35.20 -37.15
N MET A 436 13.42 35.51 -38.43
CA MET A 436 13.90 34.69 -39.55
C MET A 436 15.43 34.61 -39.59
N THR A 437 16.13 35.70 -39.25
CA THR A 437 17.60 35.72 -39.16
C THR A 437 18.11 34.80 -38.06
N LYS A 438 17.47 34.81 -36.88
CA LYS A 438 17.82 33.91 -35.76
C LYS A 438 17.58 32.45 -36.11
N VAL A 439 16.44 32.15 -36.77
CA VAL A 439 16.11 30.80 -37.23
C VAL A 439 17.14 30.29 -38.25
N LEU A 440 17.49 31.10 -39.25
CA LEU A 440 18.48 30.68 -40.25
C LEU A 440 19.86 30.48 -39.62
N SER A 441 20.28 31.39 -38.73
CA SER A 441 21.54 31.27 -37.99
C SER A 441 21.64 29.98 -37.18
N HIS A 442 20.55 29.58 -36.54
CA HIS A 442 20.51 28.32 -35.79
C HIS A 442 20.56 27.09 -36.71
N LEU A 443 19.91 27.14 -37.87
CA LEU A 443 19.86 26.02 -38.81
C LEU A 443 21.15 25.80 -39.61
N THR A 444 21.93 26.87 -39.84
CA THR A 444 23.14 26.82 -40.67
C THR A 444 24.44 26.97 -39.88
N GLU A 445 24.36 27.18 -38.57
CA GLU A 445 25.49 27.50 -37.67
C GLU A 445 26.30 28.75 -38.09
N MET A 446 25.76 29.55 -39.02
CA MET A 446 26.38 30.81 -39.42
C MET A 446 26.02 31.89 -38.41
N ASN A 447 26.92 32.87 -38.22
CA ASN A 447 26.61 34.03 -37.39
C ASN A 447 25.45 34.86 -37.99
N VAL A 448 24.86 35.71 -37.14
CA VAL A 448 23.65 36.49 -37.45
C VAL A 448 23.86 37.41 -38.66
N LYS A 449 25.08 37.93 -38.86
CA LYS A 449 25.43 38.82 -39.97
C LYS A 449 25.34 38.10 -41.32
N TRP A 450 25.93 36.91 -41.42
CA TRP A 450 25.89 36.11 -42.65
C TRP A 450 24.53 35.48 -42.90
N SER A 451 23.83 35.10 -41.84
CA SER A 451 22.44 34.62 -41.92
C SER A 451 21.49 35.69 -42.46
N ARG A 452 21.68 36.95 -42.05
CA ARG A 452 20.90 38.09 -42.58
C ARG A 452 21.19 38.32 -44.06
N LYS A 453 22.47 38.31 -44.46
CA LYS A 453 22.89 38.49 -45.85
C LYS A 453 22.29 37.41 -46.77
N CYS A 454 22.30 36.15 -46.31
CA CYS A 454 21.71 35.03 -47.04
C CYS A 454 20.18 35.19 -47.21
N LEU A 455 19.48 35.69 -46.20
CA LEU A 455 18.04 36.00 -46.29
C LEU A 455 17.74 37.17 -47.22
N GLU A 456 18.58 38.22 -47.22
CA GLU A 456 18.43 39.37 -48.11
C GLU A 456 18.56 38.96 -49.59
N GLU A 457 19.59 38.18 -49.91
CA GLU A 457 19.81 37.62 -51.26
C GLU A 457 18.69 36.66 -51.68
N SER A 458 18.05 36.00 -50.71
CA SER A 458 16.91 35.09 -50.93
C SER A 458 15.54 35.76 -50.89
N LYS A 459 15.48 37.11 -50.91
CA LYS A 459 14.24 37.89 -50.79
C LYS A 459 13.40 37.51 -49.56
N TRP A 460 14.06 37.28 -48.42
CA TRP A 460 13.46 36.87 -47.16
C TRP A 460 12.61 35.59 -47.26
N ASN A 461 13.10 34.60 -48.01
CA ASN A 461 12.51 33.27 -48.08
C ASN A 461 13.48 32.24 -47.46
N VAL A 462 13.13 31.72 -46.28
CA VAL A 462 14.00 30.81 -45.50
C VAL A 462 14.34 29.54 -46.28
N LYS A 463 13.38 28.99 -47.03
CA LYS A 463 13.60 27.77 -47.83
C LYS A 463 14.61 28.00 -48.93
N LYS A 464 14.51 29.12 -49.66
CA LYS A 464 15.49 29.51 -50.68
C LYS A 464 16.86 29.81 -50.07
N ALA A 465 16.91 30.47 -48.91
CA ALA A 465 18.14 30.76 -48.21
C ALA A 465 18.88 29.48 -47.78
N LEU A 466 18.16 28.47 -47.27
CA LEU A 466 18.74 27.17 -46.95
C LEU A 466 19.26 26.42 -48.18
N THR A 467 18.54 26.48 -49.31
CA THR A 467 19.01 25.88 -50.56
C THR A 467 20.29 26.55 -51.05
N MET A 468 20.32 27.88 -51.08
CA MET A 468 21.47 28.67 -51.49
C MET A 468 22.68 28.46 -50.55
N PHE A 469 22.45 28.41 -49.24
CA PHE A 469 23.47 28.05 -48.26
C PHE A 469 24.05 26.67 -48.56
N THR A 470 23.20 25.66 -48.77
CA THR A 470 23.63 24.28 -49.00
C THR A 470 24.46 24.18 -50.29
N GLU A 471 24.10 24.90 -51.34
CA GLU A 471 24.86 24.95 -52.59
C GLU A 471 26.23 25.62 -52.40
N LEU A 472 26.28 26.78 -51.73
CA LEU A 472 27.53 27.51 -51.47
C LEU A 472 28.46 26.79 -50.50
N TYR A 473 27.91 26.08 -49.52
CA TYR A 473 28.66 25.28 -48.55
C TYR A 473 29.32 24.07 -49.22
N LYS A 474 28.61 23.38 -50.13
CA LYS A 474 29.16 22.23 -50.89
C LYS A 474 30.36 22.58 -51.77
N ILE A 475 30.41 23.81 -52.28
CA ILE A 475 31.50 24.30 -53.13
C ILE A 475 32.54 25.12 -52.35
N SER A 476 32.50 25.08 -51.01
CA SER A 476 33.41 25.81 -50.11
C SER A 476 33.53 27.30 -50.38
N LYS A 477 32.45 27.94 -50.86
CA LYS A 477 32.41 29.38 -51.17
C LYS A 477 31.91 30.26 -50.02
N ILE A 478 31.62 29.66 -48.85
CA ILE A 478 31.27 30.40 -47.64
C ILE A 478 32.56 30.67 -46.85
N PRO A 479 32.93 31.93 -46.60
CA PRO A 479 34.15 32.25 -45.86
C PRO A 479 34.12 31.69 -44.42
N PRO A 480 35.26 31.28 -43.84
CA PRO A 480 35.33 30.76 -42.47
C PRO A 480 34.78 31.74 -41.42
N GLU A 481 34.89 33.04 -41.67
CA GLU A 481 34.39 34.12 -40.81
C GLU A 481 32.85 34.12 -40.69
N ALA A 482 32.15 33.37 -41.55
CA ALA A 482 30.71 33.15 -41.41
C ALA A 482 30.36 32.24 -40.23
N PHE A 483 31.31 31.44 -39.75
CA PHE A 483 31.14 30.49 -38.64
C PHE A 483 31.91 30.91 -37.39
N SER A 484 32.73 31.96 -37.46
CA SER A 484 33.37 32.54 -36.28
C SER A 484 32.39 33.39 -35.49
N THR A 485 32.39 33.19 -34.18
CA THR A 485 31.78 34.10 -33.20
C THR A 485 32.63 35.37 -33.13
N MET A 486 32.10 36.50 -33.61
CA MET A 486 32.47 37.79 -33.02
C MET A 486 31.58 38.04 -31.81
#